data_AF-A0A021VRV0-F1
#
_entry.id   AF-A0A021VRV0-F1
#
_cell.length_a   1.000
_cell.length_b   1.000
_cell.length_c   1.000
_cell.angle_alpha   90.00
_cell.angle_beta   90.00
_cell.angle_gamma   90.00
#
_symmetry.space_group_name_H-M   'P 1'
#
loop_
_entity.id
_entity.type
_entity.pdbx_description
1 polymer ?
#
loop_
_entity_poly.entity_id
_entity_poly.type
_entity_poly.pdbx_seq_one_letter_code
_entity_poly.pdbx_strand_id
1 'polypeptide(L)'
;PSAPPATGPATTTVRPGDTLWDLAAEQLGTAATDAEVAAAWPRWHEANREVIGPDPDVLVPGQVLTVPTPGASDRIGATGGTR
;
A
#
# COMPACT_ATOMS: atom_id res chain seq x y z
N PRO A 1 -14.72 -2.50 28.75
CA PRO A 1 -15.07 -2.90 27.36
C PRO A 1 -13.82 -2.75 26.48
N SER A 2 -13.23 -3.85 26.01
CA SER A 2 -12.16 -3.80 25.01
C SER A 2 -12.81 -3.83 23.63
N ALA A 3 -12.61 -2.79 22.83
CA ALA A 3 -13.04 -2.80 21.43
C ALA A 3 -12.25 -3.89 20.67
N PRO A 4 -12.87 -4.62 19.72
CA PRO A 4 -12.13 -5.53 18.85
C PRO A 4 -11.10 -4.72 18.04
N PRO A 5 -9.94 -5.30 17.67
CA PRO A 5 -9.05 -4.63 16.74
C PRO A 5 -9.83 -4.44 15.43
N ALA A 6 -10.12 -3.18 15.09
CA ALA A 6 -10.75 -2.86 13.83
C ALA A 6 -9.79 -3.30 12.73
N THR A 7 -10.08 -4.45 12.11
CA THR A 7 -9.47 -4.89 10.85
C THR A 7 -10.01 -4.01 9.73
N GLY A 8 -9.75 -2.70 9.84
CA GLY A 8 -10.00 -1.74 8.79
C GLY A 8 -8.94 -1.88 7.70
N PRO A 9 -9.21 -1.38 6.50
CA PRO A 9 -8.17 -1.24 5.49
C PRO A 9 -7.02 -0.42 6.08
N ALA A 10 -5.79 -0.88 5.89
CA ALA A 10 -4.62 -0.09 6.25
C ALA A 10 -4.65 1.19 5.41
N THR A 11 -4.38 2.32 6.04
CA THR A 11 -4.28 3.62 5.36
C THR A 11 -2.92 4.22 5.64
N THR A 12 -2.40 4.97 4.68
CA THR A 12 -1.16 5.73 4.81
C THR A 12 -1.40 7.19 4.45
N THR A 13 -0.65 8.09 5.07
CA THR A 13 -0.75 9.52 4.80
C THR A 13 0.43 9.95 3.94
N VAL A 14 0.14 10.55 2.78
CA VAL A 14 1.14 11.12 1.87
C VAL A 14 1.93 12.21 2.58
N ARG A 15 3.24 12.10 2.56
CA ARG A 15 4.19 13.10 3.05
C ARG A 15 4.75 13.92 1.89
N PRO A 16 5.32 15.11 2.18
CA PRO A 16 6.02 15.88 1.16
C PRO A 16 7.16 15.08 0.54
N GLY A 17 7.09 14.84 -0.78
CA GLY A 17 8.09 14.06 -1.53
C GLY A 17 7.74 12.59 -1.74
N ASP A 18 6.65 12.09 -1.14
CA ASP A 18 6.18 10.73 -1.39
C ASP A 18 5.64 10.60 -2.82
N THR A 19 5.85 9.42 -3.39
CA THR A 19 5.28 9.02 -4.68
C THR A 19 4.47 7.74 -4.51
N LEU A 20 3.52 7.47 -5.40
CA LEU A 20 2.82 6.17 -5.37
C LEU A 20 3.78 4.99 -5.51
N TRP A 21 4.88 5.18 -6.23
CA TRP A 21 5.95 4.20 -6.36
C TRP A 21 6.59 3.90 -5.00
N ASP A 22 7.01 4.93 -4.27
CA ASP A 22 7.66 4.78 -2.96
C ASP A 22 6.70 4.16 -1.93
N LEU A 23 5.46 4.64 -1.88
CA LEU A 23 4.42 4.08 -1.00
C LEU A 23 4.11 2.60 -1.33
N ALA A 24 4.12 2.25 -2.61
CA ALA A 24 3.94 0.86 -3.04
C ALA A 24 5.17 0.00 -2.68
N ALA A 25 6.38 0.51 -2.86
CA ALA A 25 7.62 -0.16 -2.48
C ALA A 25 7.69 -0.41 -0.96
N GLU A 26 7.36 0.59 -0.15
CA GLU A 26 7.32 0.49 1.31
C GLU A 26 6.33 -0.61 1.77
N GLN A 27 5.18 -0.73 1.10
CA GLN A 27 4.23 -1.81 1.42
C GLN A 27 4.73 -3.18 0.96
N LEU A 28 5.35 -3.30 -0.21
CA LEU A 28 5.93 -4.59 -0.62
C LEU A 28 7.15 -4.97 0.25
N GLY A 29 7.79 -3.98 0.87
CA GLY A 29 8.95 -4.13 1.73
C GLY A 29 10.26 -4.05 0.98
N THR A 30 11.37 -4.03 1.72
CA THR A 30 12.72 -3.81 1.18
C THR A 30 13.26 -4.92 0.27
N ALA A 31 12.57 -6.06 0.21
CA ALA A 31 12.89 -7.17 -0.69
C ALA A 31 12.17 -7.07 -2.06
N ALA A 32 11.27 -6.11 -2.22
CA ALA A 32 10.52 -5.92 -3.45
C ALA A 32 11.43 -5.50 -4.60
N THR A 33 11.20 -6.11 -5.75
CA THR A 33 11.86 -5.73 -7.01
C THR A 33 11.12 -4.58 -7.68
N ASP A 34 11.81 -3.81 -8.52
CA ASP A 34 11.18 -2.74 -9.30
C ASP A 34 10.00 -3.23 -10.15
N ALA A 35 10.04 -4.48 -10.62
CA ALA A 35 8.94 -5.09 -11.37
C ALA A 35 7.69 -5.31 -10.51
N GLU A 36 7.87 -5.69 -9.24
CA GLU A 36 6.76 -5.83 -8.29
C GLU A 36 6.17 -4.47 -7.92
N VAL A 37 7.02 -3.46 -7.70
CA VAL A 37 6.58 -2.08 -7.46
C VAL A 37 5.82 -1.54 -8.68
N ALA A 38 6.34 -1.76 -9.89
CA ALA A 38 5.70 -1.40 -11.16
C ALA A 38 4.30 -2.02 -11.34
N ALA A 39 4.08 -3.23 -10.80
CA ALA A 39 2.79 -3.90 -10.82
C ALA A 39 1.87 -3.47 -9.65
N ALA A 40 2.43 -2.91 -8.58
CA ALA A 40 1.70 -2.50 -7.39
C ALA A 40 1.22 -1.04 -7.45
N TRP A 41 2.06 -0.09 -7.85
CA TRP A 41 1.68 1.34 -7.86
C TRP A 41 0.42 1.64 -8.71
N PRO A 42 0.11 0.95 -9.84
CA PRO A 42 -1.13 1.21 -10.56
C PRO A 42 -2.36 0.79 -9.76
N ARG A 43 -2.26 -0.27 -8.96
CA ARG A 43 -3.33 -0.71 -8.05
C ARG A 43 -3.55 0.30 -6.93
N TRP A 44 -2.48 0.94 -6.47
CA TRP A 44 -2.57 2.05 -5.52
C TRP A 44 -3.31 3.23 -6.14
N HIS A 45 -2.99 3.61 -7.38
CA HIS A 45 -3.72 4.67 -8.07
C HIS A 45 -5.19 4.31 -8.25
N GLU A 46 -5.50 3.09 -8.69
CA GLU A 46 -6.88 2.65 -8.92
C GLU A 46 -7.71 2.65 -7.62
N ALA A 47 -7.16 2.11 -6.53
CA ALA A 47 -7.82 2.09 -5.22
C ALA A 47 -8.04 3.49 -4.63
N ASN A 48 -7.24 4.47 -5.06
CA ASN A 48 -7.27 5.84 -4.53
C ASN A 48 -7.64 6.88 -5.60
N ARG A 49 -8.18 6.45 -6.73
CA ARG A 49 -8.45 7.32 -7.88
C ARG A 49 -9.46 8.41 -7.54
N GLU A 50 -10.36 8.14 -6.60
CA GLU A 50 -11.31 9.12 -6.06
C GLU A 50 -10.61 10.24 -5.24
N VAL A 51 -9.46 9.94 -4.64
CA VAL A 51 -8.69 10.88 -3.80
C VAL A 51 -7.61 11.60 -4.60
N ILE A 52 -6.86 10.86 -5.43
CA ILE A 52 -5.73 11.36 -6.23
C ILE A 52 -6.23 12.04 -7.52
N GLY A 53 -7.32 11.53 -8.08
CA GLY A 53 -7.84 11.99 -9.35
C GLY A 53 -7.23 11.26 -10.56
N PRO A 54 -7.35 11.83 -11.77
CA PRO A 54 -6.93 11.18 -13.01
C PRO A 54 -5.42 11.06 -13.15
N ASP A 55 -4.66 11.89 -12.43
CA ASP A 55 -3.21 12.03 -12.60
C ASP A 55 -2.48 11.44 -11.38
N PRO A 56 -1.79 10.29 -11.52
CA PRO A 56 -1.17 9.58 -10.40
C PRO A 56 0.05 10.32 -9.80
N ASP A 57 0.66 11.23 -10.57
CA ASP A 57 1.84 11.99 -10.13
C ASP A 57 1.46 13.20 -9.26
N VAL A 58 0.17 13.54 -9.19
CA VAL A 58 -0.35 14.67 -8.40
C VAL A 58 -0.73 14.19 -7.00
N LEU A 59 0.27 13.83 -6.20
CA LEU A 59 0.09 13.55 -4.78
C LEU A 59 0.17 14.84 -3.97
N VAL A 60 -0.83 15.05 -3.11
CA VAL A 60 -0.89 16.20 -2.20
C VAL A 60 -0.55 15.73 -0.78
N PRO A 61 0.44 16.36 -0.12
CA PRO A 61 0.76 16.04 1.27
C PRO A 61 -0.46 16.17 2.19
N GLY A 62 -0.67 15.17 3.04
CA GLY A 62 -1.83 15.07 3.93
C GLY A 62 -2.99 14.25 3.35
N GLN A 63 -2.93 13.82 2.08
CA GLN A 63 -3.88 12.84 1.55
C GLN A 63 -3.76 11.52 2.31
N VAL A 64 -4.91 10.97 2.70
CA VAL A 64 -5.00 9.63 3.28
C VAL A 64 -5.34 8.66 2.17
N LEU A 65 -4.40 7.78 1.84
CA LEU A 65 -4.55 6.75 0.83
C LEU A 65 -4.84 5.42 1.49
N THR A 66 -5.76 4.68 0.88
CA THR A 66 -6.03 3.28 1.20
C THR A 66 -4.92 2.41 0.63
N VAL A 67 -4.30 1.61 1.50
CA VAL A 67 -3.32 0.61 1.12
C VAL A 67 -4.07 -0.56 0.47
N PRO A 68 -3.86 -0.87 -0.82
CA PRO A 68 -4.48 -2.03 -1.43
C PRO A 68 -3.92 -3.29 -0.77
N THR A 69 -4.81 -4.08 -0.16
CA THR A 69 -4.41 -5.36 0.42
C THR A 69 -3.85 -6.24 -0.70
N PRO A 70 -2.63 -6.80 -0.58
CA PRO A 70 -2.24 -7.88 -1.47
C PRO A 70 -3.32 -8.95 -1.29
N GLY A 71 -3.91 -9.41 -2.41
CA GLY A 71 -4.92 -10.45 -2.38
C GLY A 71 -4.45 -11.55 -1.42
N ALA A 72 -5.32 -11.99 -0.52
CA ALA A 72 -5.01 -12.80 0.67
C ALA A 72 -4.15 -14.06 0.43
N SER A 73 -3.90 -14.41 -0.83
CA SER A 73 -3.02 -15.46 -1.32
C SER A 73 -1.53 -15.29 -1.00
N ASP A 74 -1.02 -14.08 -0.73
CA ASP A 74 0.42 -13.88 -0.48
C ASP A 74 0.83 -14.08 1.00
N ARG A 75 -0.09 -13.88 1.95
CA ARG A 75 0.22 -13.95 3.39
C ARG A 75 0.29 -15.38 3.97
N ILE A 76 -0.03 -16.41 3.18
CA ILE A 76 -0.04 -17.82 3.63
C ILE A 76 1.32 -18.54 3.51
N GLY A 77 2.42 -17.82 3.24
CA GLY A 77 3.78 -18.39 3.19
C GLY A 77 4.57 -18.40 4.51
N ALA A 78 4.11 -17.70 5.57
CA ALA A 78 4.88 -17.60 6.83
C ALA A 78 4.58 -18.76 7.81
N THR A 79 4.68 -20.01 7.35
CA THR A 79 4.81 -21.17 8.25
C THR A 79 5.98 -22.02 7.76
N GLY A 80 7.15 -21.87 8.38
CA GLY A 80 8.31 -22.72 8.05
C GLY A 80 9.64 -22.11 8.45
N GLY A 81 9.99 -22.19 9.73
CA GLY A 81 11.28 -21.72 10.22
C GLY A 81 11.61 -22.24 11.60
N THR A 82 11.54 -23.56 11.78
CA THR A 82 12.08 -24.28 12.93
C THR A 82 13.55 -23.91 13.15
N ARG A 83 13.88 -23.47 14.36
CA ARG A 83 15.16 -23.74 15.01
C ARG A 83 14.90 -24.11 16.46
#